data_AF-A0A4P6XQD0-F1
#
_entry.id   AF-A0A4P6XQD0-F1
#
_cell.length_a   1.000
_cell.length_b   1.000
_cell.length_c   1.000
_cell.angle_alpha   90.00
_cell.angle_beta   90.00
_cell.angle_gamma   90.00
#
_symmetry.space_group_name_H-M   'P 1'
#
loop_
_entity.id
_entity.type
_entity.pdbx_description
1 polymer ?
#
loop_
_entity_poly.entity_id
_entity_poly.type
_entity_poly.pdbx_seq_one_letter_code
_entity_poly.pdbx_strand_id
1 'polypeptide(L)' 'MAVSKPKGSYPQSRFRAVLAKKTSHRIAKDNTDMLVYLVYMDYLSKLLHRKDGTELTERSIEEAHEKLMKQYKG' A
#
# COMPACT_ATOMS: atom_id res chain seq x y z
N MET A 1 -8.40 14.77 28.45
CA MET A 1 -7.52 15.14 27.32
C MET A 1 -7.62 14.04 26.28
N ALA A 2 -8.19 14.32 25.11
CA ALA A 2 -8.26 13.34 24.03
C ALA A 2 -6.89 13.27 23.34
N VAL A 3 -6.17 12.16 23.52
CA VAL A 3 -4.88 11.94 22.86
C VAL A 3 -5.15 11.77 21.36
N SER A 4 -4.84 12.79 20.58
CA SER A 4 -4.90 12.75 19.12
C SER A 4 -3.99 11.63 18.63
N LYS A 5 -4.58 10.61 17.97
CA LYS A 5 -3.82 9.50 17.39
C LYS A 5 -2.75 10.06 16.45
N PRO A 6 -1.49 9.59 16.53
CA PRO A 6 -0.43 10.06 15.66
C PRO A 6 -0.86 9.88 14.20
N LYS A 7 -0.87 11.00 13.45
CA LYS A 7 -0.98 10.98 11.98
C LYS A 7 0.24 10.21 11.45
N GLY A 8 0.06 8.92 11.18
CA GLY A 8 1.16 8.03 10.77
C GLY A 8 1.06 6.60 11.31
N SER A 9 0.14 6.29 12.22
CA SER A 9 -0.11 4.89 12.60
C SER A 9 -0.92 4.19 11.51
N TYR A 10 -0.34 3.14 10.90
CA TYR A 10 -1.06 2.33 9.92
C TYR A 10 -2.12 1.45 10.59
N PRO A 11 -3.27 1.18 9.91
CA PRO A 11 -4.37 0.45 10.50
C PRO A 11 -4.08 -1.07 10.54
N GLN A 12 -3.23 -1.48 11.47
CA GLN A 12 -2.65 -2.82 11.57
C GLN A 12 -3.69 -3.95 11.48
N SER A 13 -4.71 -3.94 12.35
CA SER A 13 -5.73 -5.00 12.39
C SER A 13 -6.52 -5.10 11.09
N ARG A 14 -6.83 -3.96 10.46
CA ARG A 14 -7.53 -3.93 9.17
C ARG A 14 -6.63 -4.44 8.05
N PHE A 15 -5.38 -4.02 8.04
CA PHE A 15 -4.42 -4.45 7.02
C PHE A 15 -4.14 -5.96 7.09
N ARG A 16 -3.95 -6.50 8.31
CA ARG A 16 -3.84 -7.95 8.53
C ARG A 16 -5.07 -8.71 8.04
N ALA A 17 -6.28 -8.20 8.30
CA ALA A 17 -7.51 -8.81 7.81
C ALA A 17 -7.59 -8.80 6.26
N VAL A 18 -7.13 -7.73 5.61
CA VAL A 18 -7.05 -7.66 4.14
C VAL A 18 -6.02 -8.65 3.61
N LEU A 19 -4.82 -8.71 4.19
CA LEU A 19 -3.79 -9.64 3.76
C LEU A 19 -4.23 -11.10 3.94
N ALA A 20 -4.87 -11.45 5.06
CA ALA A 20 -5.42 -12.80 5.27
C ALA A 20 -6.52 -13.17 4.25
N LYS A 21 -7.25 -12.18 3.71
CA LYS A 21 -8.25 -12.39 2.66
C LYS A 21 -7.64 -12.49 1.26
N LYS A 22 -6.50 -11.83 1.03
CA LYS A 22 -5.86 -11.70 -0.29
C LYS A 22 -4.72 -12.69 -0.51
N THR A 23 -4.19 -13.29 0.55
CA THR A 23 -3.08 -14.25 0.48
C THR A 23 -3.41 -15.48 1.30
N SER A 24 -2.94 -16.65 0.87
CA SER A 24 -2.97 -17.89 1.66
C SER A 24 -1.79 -18.02 2.63
N HIS A 25 -0.85 -17.07 2.61
CA HIS A 25 0.33 -17.09 3.46
C HIS A 25 -0.03 -16.74 4.91
N ARG A 26 0.50 -17.54 5.84
CA ARG A 26 0.40 -17.23 7.27
C ARG A 26 1.39 -16.11 7.59
N ILE A 27 0.87 -14.92 7.86
CA ILE A 27 1.66 -13.81 8.38
C ILE A 27 1.99 -14.12 9.84
N ALA A 28 3.27 -14.12 10.17
CA ALA A 28 3.72 -14.31 11.54
C ALA A 28 3.14 -13.20 12.45
N LYS A 29 3.04 -13.48 13.75
CA LYS A 29 2.58 -12.48 14.74
C LYS A 29 3.67 -11.45 15.08
N ASP A 30 4.62 -11.24 14.18
CA ASP A 30 5.69 -10.26 14.29
C ASP A 30 5.32 -8.98 13.50
N ASN A 31 6.31 -8.18 13.13
CA ASN A 31 6.13 -6.94 12.37
C ASN A 31 6.19 -7.14 10.84
N THR A 32 6.04 -8.37 10.34
CA THR A 32 6.06 -8.64 8.89
C THR A 32 4.96 -7.88 8.15
N ASP A 33 3.81 -7.70 8.77
CA ASP A 33 2.72 -6.88 8.21
C ASP A 33 3.11 -5.41 8.03
N MET A 34 3.97 -4.87 8.89
CA MET A 34 4.52 -3.53 8.72
C MET A 34 5.42 -3.44 7.49
N LEU A 35 6.25 -4.45 7.24
CA LEU A 35 7.10 -4.49 6.04
C LEU A 35 6.26 -4.53 4.76
N VAL A 36 5.23 -5.39 4.74
CA VAL A 36 4.29 -5.47 3.61
C VAL A 36 3.54 -4.14 3.44
N TYR A 37 3.20 -3.47 4.53
CA TYR A 37 2.57 -2.16 4.49
C TYR A 37 3.50 -1.08 3.91
N LEU A 38 4.80 -1.10 4.23
CA LEU A 38 5.79 -0.18 3.66
C LEU A 38 5.94 -0.40 2.15
N VAL A 39 5.98 -1.65 1.69
CA VAL A 39 5.99 -1.99 0.26
C VAL A 39 4.73 -1.47 -0.44
N TYR A 40 3.57 -1.63 0.18
CA TYR A 40 2.31 -1.09 -0.33
C TYR A 40 2.32 0.44 -0.43
N MET A 41 2.87 1.13 0.57
CA MET A 41 2.98 2.59 0.57
C MET A 41 3.98 3.11 -0.46
N ASP A 42 5.11 2.44 -0.65
CA ASP A 42 6.07 2.74 -1.72
C ASP A 42 5.45 2.55 -3.10
N TYR A 43 4.68 1.47 -3.29
CA TYR A 43 3.91 1.24 -4.51
C TYR A 43 2.91 2.36 -4.78
N LEU A 44 2.11 2.76 -3.78
CA LEU A 44 1.15 3.87 -3.92
C LEU A 44 1.85 5.19 -4.20
N SER A 45 2.96 5.46 -3.52
CA SER A 45 3.76 6.65 -3.77
C SER A 45 4.17 6.70 -5.24
N LYS A 46 4.79 5.64 -5.78
CA LYS A 46 5.20 5.57 -7.19
C LYS A 46 4.03 5.63 -8.18
N LEU A 47 2.87 5.09 -7.81
CA LEU A 47 1.65 5.17 -8.60
C LEU A 47 1.15 6.61 -8.74
N LEU A 48 1.24 7.39 -7.66
CA LEU A 48 0.75 8.77 -7.58
C LEU A 48 1.79 9.83 -7.98
N HIS A 49 3.09 9.55 -7.80
CA HIS A 49 4.19 10.50 -8.04
C HIS A 49 4.49 10.73 -9.52
N ARG A 50 3.96 9.92 -10.44
CA ARG A 50 4.22 10.07 -11.88
C ARG A 50 3.40 11.17 -12.55
N LYS A 51 2.60 11.93 -11.80
CA LYS A 51 1.79 13.02 -12.32
C LYS A 51 2.22 14.35 -11.73
N ASP A 52 3.17 14.98 -12.40
CA ASP A 52 3.40 16.41 -12.28
C ASP A 52 2.13 17.15 -12.74
N GLY A 53 1.28 17.53 -11.78
CA GLY A 53 0.26 18.56 -11.93
C GLY A 53 -0.99 18.24 -12.77
N THR A 54 -1.15 17.02 -13.30
CA THR A 54 -2.35 16.64 -14.08
C THR A 54 -3.29 15.74 -13.30
N GLU A 55 -4.58 16.06 -13.38
CA GLU A 55 -5.69 15.36 -12.74
C GLU A 55 -5.58 13.82 -12.82
N LEU A 56 -5.88 13.13 -11.72
CA LEU A 56 -5.73 11.69 -11.61
C LEU A 56 -6.89 10.97 -12.34
N THR A 57 -6.69 10.66 -13.62
CA THR A 57 -7.68 9.92 -14.44
C THR A 57 -7.51 8.41 -14.32
N GLU A 58 -8.60 7.65 -14.39
CA GLU A 58 -8.58 6.17 -14.30
C GLU A 58 -7.58 5.53 -15.27
N ARG A 59 -7.62 5.93 -16.55
CA ARG A 59 -6.69 5.42 -17.59
C ARG A 59 -5.22 5.60 -17.22
N SER A 60 -4.88 6.73 -16.61
CA SER A 60 -3.49 6.99 -16.23
C SER A 60 -3.02 6.14 -15.06
N ILE A 61 -3.94 5.78 -14.15
CA ILE A 61 -3.65 4.89 -13.04
C ILE A 61 -3.43 3.47 -13.58
N GLU A 62 -4.27 3.04 -14.53
CA GLU A 62 -4.13 1.73 -15.18
C GLU A 62 -2.78 1.59 -15.91
N GLU A 63 -2.40 2.58 -16.73
CA GLU A 63 -1.11 2.57 -17.43
C GLU A 63 0.09 2.57 -16.46
N ALA A 64 0.00 3.32 -15.36
CA ALA A 64 1.03 3.34 -14.34
C ALA A 64 1.07 2.03 -13.55
N HIS A 65 -0.08 1.44 -13.25
CA HIS A 65 -0.23 0.14 -12.60
C HIS A 65 0.42 -0.96 -13.43
N GLU A 66 0.13 -1.05 -14.74
CA GLU A 66 0.74 -2.06 -15.61
C GLU A 66 2.26 -1.98 -15.63
N LYS A 67 2.82 -0.76 -15.61
CA LYS A 67 4.28 -0.53 -15.57
C LYS A 67 4.87 -0.93 -14.21
N LEU A 68 4.23 -0.55 -13.11
CA LEU A 68 4.69 -0.87 -11.77
C LEU A 68 4.57 -2.37 -11.47
N MET A 69 3.51 -3.03 -11.91
CA MET A 69 3.33 -4.48 -11.72
C MET A 69 4.47 -5.31 -12.33
N LYS A 70 5.12 -4.81 -13.40
CA LYS A 70 6.32 -5.47 -13.94
C LYS A 70 7.52 -5.39 -12.99
N GLN A 71 7.62 -4.34 -12.18
CA GLN A 71 8.72 -4.11 -11.24
C GLN A 71 8.51 -4.85 -9.91
N TYR A 72 7.25 -4.99 -9.49
CA TYR A 72 6.88 -5.72 -8.26
C TYR A 72 6.56 -7.20 -8.52
N LYS A 73 6.90 -7.75 -9.69
CA LYS A 73 6.82 -9.19 -9.94
C LYS A 73 7.98 -9.88 -9.20
N GLY A 74 7.69 -10.41 -8.02
CA GLY A 74 8.59 -11.14 -7.13
C GLY A 74 7.99 -11.23 -5.73
#